data_AF-A0A534S8M3-F1
#
_entry.id   AF-A0A534S8M3-F1
#
_cell.length_a   1.000
_cell.length_b   1.000
_cell.length_c   1.000
_cell.angle_alpha   90.00
_cell.angle_beta   90.00
_cell.angle_gamma   90.00
#
_symmetry.space_group_name_H-M   'P 1'
#
loop_
_entity.id
_entity.type
_entity.pdbx_description
1 polymer ?
#
loop_
_entity_poly.entity_id
_entity_poly.type
_entity_poly.pdbx_seq_one_letter_code
_entity_poly.pdbx_strand_id
1 'polypeptide(L)'
;MRVGRWRRVCLCVARRQAGLVLGLVLSVLPLSARAQSERPPPGHARSLTVPQTAQAPVVDGRLDEDIWEKAAVADHFWVALQRRWPTEQTEVLVLADAENLYFGFRVYDHHPDAISALQTRRDTNLDRDDHVAVELDPYHNHRQISSYTVNARGT
;
A
#
# COMPACT_ATOMS: atom_id res chain seq x y z
N MET A 1 -17.35 -59.43 -38.78
CA MET A 1 -17.83 -60.14 -39.99
C MET A 1 -19.27 -59.73 -40.26
N ARG A 2 -19.53 -59.25 -41.49
CA ARG A 2 -20.82 -59.10 -42.21
C ARG A 2 -21.98 -58.31 -41.57
N VAL A 3 -22.86 -57.60 -42.26
CA VAL A 3 -23.02 -56.94 -43.59
C VAL A 3 -24.41 -56.28 -43.50
N GLY A 4 -24.63 -55.11 -44.12
CA GLY A 4 -25.94 -54.70 -44.67
C GLY A 4 -26.57 -53.48 -44.00
N ARG A 5 -26.39 -52.24 -44.50
CA ARG A 5 -26.94 -51.61 -45.73
C ARG A 5 -28.45 -51.36 -45.65
N TRP A 6 -28.86 -50.10 -45.46
CA TRP A 6 -30.02 -49.50 -46.15
C TRP A 6 -29.76 -48.01 -46.44
N ARG A 7 -30.06 -47.63 -47.69
CA ARG A 7 -29.94 -46.29 -48.29
C ARG A 7 -31.33 -45.64 -48.34
N ARG A 8 -31.43 -44.32 -48.15
CA ARG A 8 -32.31 -43.36 -48.87
C ARG A 8 -31.63 -42.00 -48.79
N VAL A 9 -30.92 -41.53 -49.83
CA VAL A 9 -31.43 -40.80 -51.01
C VAL A 9 -32.30 -39.61 -50.63
N CYS A 10 -31.71 -38.42 -50.65
CA CYS A 10 -32.34 -37.20 -51.15
C CYS A 10 -31.28 -36.42 -51.92
N LEU A 11 -31.44 -36.38 -53.25
CA LEU A 11 -30.76 -35.43 -54.11
C LEU A 11 -31.37 -34.04 -53.86
N CYS A 12 -30.54 -33.04 -53.61
CA CYS A 12 -30.82 -31.68 -54.04
C CYS A 12 -29.66 -31.24 -54.94
N VAL A 13 -30.00 -31.01 -56.20
CA VAL A 13 -29.16 -30.44 -57.25
C VAL A 13 -29.02 -28.94 -56.98
N ALA A 14 -27.79 -28.41 -57.08
CA ALA A 14 -27.44 -27.31 -58.01
C ALA A 14 -26.29 -26.41 -57.49
N ARG A 15 -25.24 -26.40 -58.32
CA ARG A 15 -24.39 -25.26 -58.72
C ARG A 15 -23.32 -24.73 -57.75
N ARG A 16 -22.08 -25.02 -58.17
CA ARG A 16 -20.79 -24.39 -57.83
C ARG A 16 -20.83 -22.87 -58.08
N GLN A 17 -20.13 -22.08 -57.26
CA GLN A 17 -18.89 -21.31 -57.54
C GLN A 17 -18.40 -20.71 -56.20
N ALA A 18 -17.28 -21.17 -55.63
CA ALA A 18 -15.94 -20.57 -55.76
C ALA A 18 -15.87 -19.08 -55.39
N GLY A 19 -15.24 -18.77 -54.25
CA GLY A 19 -14.97 -17.40 -53.82
C GLY A 19 -14.40 -17.31 -52.41
N LEU A 20 -13.10 -17.59 -52.27
CA LEU A 20 -12.27 -17.23 -51.12
C LEU A 20 -12.17 -15.70 -51.04
N VAL A 21 -12.58 -15.08 -49.93
CA VAL A 21 -12.02 -13.78 -49.53
C VAL A 21 -11.69 -13.82 -48.04
N LEU A 22 -10.38 -13.72 -47.84
CA LEU A 22 -9.61 -13.59 -46.62
C LEU A 22 -10.09 -12.38 -45.79
N GLY A 23 -10.45 -12.60 -44.53
CA GLY A 23 -10.82 -11.53 -43.60
C GLY A 23 -10.12 -11.72 -42.25
N LEU A 24 -8.79 -11.67 -42.24
CA LEU A 24 -8.01 -11.64 -40.99
C LEU A 24 -8.10 -10.22 -40.41
N VAL A 25 -9.13 -9.96 -39.60
CA VAL A 25 -9.18 -8.73 -38.78
C VAL A 25 -8.15 -8.92 -37.66
N LEU A 26 -6.94 -8.43 -37.90
CA LEU A 26 -5.91 -8.32 -36.86
C LEU A 26 -6.36 -7.20 -35.91
N SER A 27 -7.14 -7.57 -34.90
CA SER A 27 -7.49 -6.68 -33.79
C SER A 27 -6.19 -6.30 -33.08
N VAL A 28 -5.67 -5.12 -33.39
CA VAL A 28 -4.60 -4.46 -32.63
C VAL A 28 -5.19 -4.16 -31.26
N LEU A 29 -5.06 -5.10 -30.32
CA LEU A 29 -5.36 -4.84 -28.92
C LEU A 29 -4.38 -3.75 -28.48
N PRO A 30 -4.87 -2.57 -28.03
CA PRO A 30 -3.98 -1.58 -27.48
C PRO A 30 -3.31 -2.21 -26.28
N LEU A 31 -2.00 -2.42 -26.40
CA LEU A 31 -1.13 -2.87 -25.34
C LEU A 31 -1.41 -1.94 -24.16
N SER A 32 -2.10 -2.46 -23.14
CA SER A 32 -2.47 -1.70 -21.97
C SER A 32 -1.23 -0.99 -21.47
N ALA A 33 -1.24 0.34 -21.52
CA ALA A 33 -0.25 1.16 -20.88
C ALA A 33 -0.14 0.64 -19.45
N ARG A 34 0.98 0.01 -19.11
CA ARG A 34 1.26 -0.28 -17.72
C ARG A 34 1.28 1.08 -17.05
N ALA A 35 0.29 1.31 -16.18
CA ALA A 35 0.30 2.42 -15.26
C ALA A 35 1.70 2.46 -14.65
N GLN A 36 2.53 3.39 -15.11
CA GLN A 36 3.74 3.74 -14.38
C GLN A 36 3.20 4.21 -13.05
N SER A 37 3.43 3.44 -11.99
CA SER A 37 3.17 3.89 -10.63
C SER A 37 3.72 5.30 -10.52
N GLU A 38 2.82 6.28 -10.46
CA GLU A 38 3.21 7.68 -10.36
C GLU A 38 4.13 7.75 -9.15
N ARG A 39 5.39 8.11 -9.40
CA ARG A 39 6.25 8.56 -8.31
C ARG A 39 5.45 9.65 -7.59
N PRO A 40 5.39 9.68 -6.25
CA PRO A 40 4.90 10.86 -5.58
C PRO A 40 5.65 12.06 -6.17
N PRO A 41 4.95 13.13 -6.58
CA PRO A 41 5.57 14.23 -7.30
C PRO A 41 6.83 14.71 -6.57
N PRO A 42 7.96 14.96 -7.29
CA PRO A 42 9.11 15.60 -6.68
C PRO A 42 8.66 16.89 -5.98
N GLY A 43 8.94 17.04 -4.69
CA GLY A 43 8.49 18.20 -3.91
C GLY A 43 7.08 18.12 -3.34
N HIS A 44 6.47 16.92 -3.23
CA HIS A 44 5.21 16.76 -2.52
C HIS A 44 5.41 17.01 -1.01
N ALA A 45 5.30 18.27 -0.60
CA ALA A 45 5.14 18.64 0.80
C ALA A 45 3.78 18.10 1.25
N ARG A 46 3.79 17.00 2.01
CA ARG A 46 2.57 16.60 2.73
C ARG A 46 2.35 17.58 3.86
N SER A 47 1.20 18.22 3.83
CA SER A 47 0.70 18.98 4.96
C SER A 47 -0.40 18.17 5.62
N LEU A 48 -0.30 18.01 6.94
CA LEU A 48 -1.30 17.35 7.76
C LEU A 48 -1.80 18.36 8.79
N THR A 49 -3.11 18.63 8.80
CA THR A 49 -3.72 19.44 9.85
C THR A 49 -4.05 18.53 11.02
N VAL A 50 -3.31 18.68 12.12
CA VAL A 50 -3.49 17.87 13.32
C VAL A 50 -4.62 18.44 14.19
N PRO A 51 -5.67 17.66 14.49
CA PRO A 51 -6.74 18.11 15.36
C PRO A 51 -6.30 18.18 16.82
N GLN A 52 -6.88 19.15 17.52
CA GLN A 52 -6.68 19.34 18.95
C GLN A 52 -7.71 18.53 19.74
N THR A 53 -7.25 17.87 20.81
CA THR A 53 -8.10 17.13 21.76
C THR A 53 -8.02 17.76 23.15
N ALA A 54 -9.13 17.70 23.89
CA ALA A 54 -9.20 18.14 25.29
C ALA A 54 -8.77 17.05 26.28
N GLN A 55 -8.73 15.79 25.83
CA GLN A 55 -8.34 14.63 26.63
C GLN A 55 -7.12 13.98 26.01
N ALA A 56 -6.12 13.69 26.83
CA ALA A 56 -4.94 12.93 26.42
C ALA A 56 -5.32 11.45 26.21
N PRO A 57 -4.88 10.81 25.10
CA PRO A 57 -4.98 9.36 24.93
C PRO A 57 -4.08 8.63 25.92
N VAL A 58 -4.41 7.38 26.23
CA VAL A 58 -3.53 6.50 26.99
C VAL A 58 -2.41 6.01 26.07
N VAL A 59 -1.16 6.14 26.52
CA VAL A 59 0.02 5.71 25.75
C VAL A 59 0.44 4.32 26.22
N ASP A 60 -0.31 3.30 25.82
CA ASP A 60 -0.08 1.89 26.18
C ASP A 60 0.24 0.99 24.96
N GLY A 61 0.35 1.59 23.77
CA GLY A 61 0.61 0.90 22.50
C GLY A 61 -0.65 0.35 21.82
N ARG A 62 -1.84 0.60 22.37
CA ARG A 62 -3.13 0.23 21.75
C ARG A 62 -3.76 1.45 21.09
N LEU A 63 -4.47 1.20 19.99
CA LEU A 63 -5.17 2.23 19.19
C LEU A 63 -6.67 1.95 19.12
N ASP A 64 -7.22 1.40 20.20
CA ASP A 64 -8.62 0.98 20.33
C ASP A 64 -9.53 2.06 20.96
N GLU A 65 -8.96 3.10 21.57
CA GLU A 65 -9.74 4.24 22.08
C GLU A 65 -10.39 5.07 20.95
N ASP A 66 -11.66 5.42 21.11
CA ASP A 66 -12.46 6.23 20.16
C ASP A 66 -11.80 7.58 19.81
N ILE A 67 -10.93 8.10 20.67
CA ILE A 67 -10.21 9.34 20.41
C ILE A 67 -9.36 9.28 19.13
N TRP A 68 -8.84 8.09 18.80
CA TRP A 68 -8.03 7.86 17.60
C TRP A 68 -8.85 7.96 16.31
N GLU A 69 -10.17 7.80 16.35
CA GLU A 69 -11.03 8.00 15.18
C GLU A 69 -11.04 9.45 14.70
N LYS A 70 -10.70 10.40 15.59
CA LYS A 70 -10.61 11.82 15.28
C LYS A 70 -9.23 12.24 14.82
N ALA A 71 -8.25 11.35 14.83
CA ALA A 71 -6.87 11.66 14.50
C ALA A 71 -6.72 12.06 13.03
N ALA A 72 -5.77 12.95 12.74
CA ALA A 72 -5.32 13.12 11.38
C ALA A 72 -4.55 11.87 10.95
N VAL A 73 -4.80 11.38 9.75
CA VAL A 73 -4.13 10.18 9.23
C VAL A 73 -3.15 10.57 8.13
N ALA A 74 -1.87 10.27 8.32
CA ALA A 74 -0.87 10.26 7.27
C ALA A 74 -0.71 8.83 6.74
N ASP A 75 -0.85 8.67 5.43
CA ASP A 75 -0.83 7.38 4.75
C ASP A 75 -0.06 7.48 3.41
N HIS A 76 -0.15 6.44 2.57
CA HIS A 76 0.48 6.38 1.25
C HIS A 76 1.98 6.73 1.31
N PHE A 77 2.74 6.10 2.21
CA PHE A 77 4.18 6.33 2.32
C PHE A 77 4.94 5.84 1.07
N TRP A 78 6.13 6.40 0.84
CA TRP A 78 6.96 6.05 -0.31
C TRP A 78 8.31 5.50 0.13
N VAL A 79 8.71 4.37 -0.44
CA VAL A 79 10.03 3.77 -0.15
C VAL A 79 11.08 4.48 -0.99
N ALA A 80 11.67 5.54 -0.44
CA ALA A 80 12.59 6.42 -1.15
C ALA A 80 13.79 5.67 -1.77
N LEU A 81 14.45 4.80 -1.00
CA LEU A 81 15.61 4.00 -1.45
C LEU A 81 15.30 3.10 -2.64
N GLN A 82 14.14 2.45 -2.62
CA GLN A 82 13.72 1.48 -3.66
C GLN A 82 12.89 2.13 -4.77
N ARG A 83 12.51 3.40 -4.60
CA ARG A 83 11.71 4.20 -5.54
C ARG A 83 10.43 3.47 -5.96
N ARG A 84 9.72 2.92 -4.98
CA ARG A 84 8.45 2.21 -5.17
C ARG A 84 7.48 2.49 -4.02
N TRP A 85 6.21 2.18 -4.27
CA TRP A 85 5.22 2.04 -3.21
C TRP A 85 5.57 0.84 -2.32
N PRO A 86 5.35 0.96 -1.00
CA PRO A 86 5.60 -0.15 -0.09
C PRO A 86 4.58 -1.26 -0.37
N THR A 87 5.01 -2.50 -0.14
CA THR A 87 4.12 -3.67 -0.23
C THR A 87 3.21 -3.73 0.99
N GLU A 88 3.80 -3.46 2.15
CA GLU A 88 3.11 -3.29 3.42
C GLU A 88 2.71 -1.82 3.61
N GLN A 89 1.46 -1.56 3.96
CA GLN A 89 1.02 -0.18 4.18
C GLN A 89 1.34 0.29 5.60
N THR A 90 1.41 1.61 5.76
CA THR A 90 1.56 2.23 7.08
C THR A 90 0.62 3.42 7.16
N GLU A 91 -0.11 3.52 8.27
CA GLU A 91 -0.91 4.68 8.64
C GLU A 91 -0.33 5.26 9.94
N VAL A 92 -0.16 6.58 9.97
CA VAL A 92 0.26 7.32 11.15
C VAL A 92 -0.88 8.22 11.57
N LEU A 93 -1.41 7.95 12.76
CA LEU A 93 -2.48 8.73 13.39
C LEU A 93 -1.85 9.80 14.25
N VAL A 94 -2.27 11.05 14.08
CA VAL A 94 -1.71 12.19 14.79
C VAL A 94 -2.80 12.99 15.48
N LEU A 95 -2.61 13.23 16.78
CA LEU A 95 -3.45 14.07 17.63
C LEU A 95 -2.54 15.04 18.40
N ALA A 96 -3.07 16.16 18.84
CA ALA A 96 -2.36 17.05 19.73
C ALA A 96 -3.27 17.55 20.85
N ASP A 97 -2.69 17.84 22.01
CA ASP A 97 -3.34 18.66 23.03
C ASP A 97 -2.52 19.95 23.26
N ALA A 98 -2.78 20.63 24.38
CA ALA A 98 -2.09 21.87 24.71
C ALA A 98 -0.58 21.71 24.96
N GLU A 99 -0.10 20.52 25.29
CA GLU A 99 1.28 20.26 25.74
C GLU A 99 1.99 19.19 24.91
N ASN A 100 1.25 18.32 24.21
CA ASN A 100 1.77 17.10 23.61
C ASN A 100 1.31 16.92 22.16
N LEU A 101 2.15 16.21 21.40
CA LEU A 101 1.84 15.66 20.09
C LEU A 101 1.90 14.14 20.19
N TYR A 102 0.79 13.49 19.84
CA TYR A 102 0.60 12.05 19.94
C TYR A 102 0.71 11.42 18.56
N PHE A 103 1.44 10.31 18.47
CA PHE A 103 1.61 9.52 17.26
C PHE A 103 1.19 8.08 17.53
N GLY A 104 0.21 7.60 16.77
CA GLY A 104 -0.16 6.20 16.68
C GLY A 104 0.31 5.62 15.35
N PHE A 105 0.85 4.42 15.36
CA PHE A 105 1.32 3.75 14.15
C PHE A 105 0.51 2.48 13.91
N ARG A 106 -0.11 2.37 12.74
CA ARG A 106 -0.61 1.11 12.21
C ARG A 106 0.30 0.67 11.09
N VAL A 107 1.14 -0.32 11.38
CA VAL A 107 2.06 -0.93 10.42
C VAL A 107 1.47 -2.28 10.06
N TYR A 108 1.02 -2.43 8.83
CA TYR A 108 0.49 -3.70 8.33
C TYR A 108 1.67 -4.60 7.95
N ASP A 109 1.57 -5.91 8.19
CA ASP A 109 2.58 -6.86 7.76
C ASP A 109 1.91 -8.20 7.41
N HIS A 110 2.21 -8.75 6.22
CA HIS A 110 1.70 -10.06 5.80
C HIS A 110 2.32 -11.25 6.56
N HIS A 111 3.43 -11.03 7.27
CA HIS A 111 4.18 -12.02 8.04
C HIS A 111 4.45 -11.51 9.48
N PRO A 112 3.40 -11.28 10.30
CA PRO A 112 3.56 -10.72 11.64
C PRO A 112 4.42 -11.58 12.57
N ASP A 113 4.49 -12.90 12.34
CA ASP A 113 5.35 -13.81 13.10
C ASP A 113 6.86 -13.60 12.82
N ALA A 114 7.22 -12.83 11.79
CA ALA A 114 8.59 -12.52 11.41
C ALA A 114 9.10 -11.18 11.97
N ILE A 115 8.26 -10.41 12.68
CA ILE A 115 8.62 -9.11 13.24
C ILE A 115 9.75 -9.26 14.26
N SER A 116 10.85 -8.56 14.03
CA SER A 116 12.03 -8.53 14.89
C SER A 116 11.94 -7.39 15.91
N ALA A 117 12.02 -7.73 17.19
CA ALA A 117 12.13 -6.76 18.27
C ALA A 117 13.02 -7.31 19.38
N LEU A 118 14.33 -7.30 19.13
CA LEU A 118 15.34 -7.91 20.00
C LEU A 118 15.80 -6.96 21.11
N GLN A 119 15.75 -5.65 20.88
CA GLN A 119 16.16 -4.68 21.88
C GLN A 119 15.09 -4.44 22.93
N THR A 120 15.55 -4.36 24.17
CA THR A 120 14.70 -4.15 25.36
C THR A 120 15.19 -2.98 26.21
N ARG A 121 16.28 -2.32 25.81
CA ARG A 121 16.89 -1.20 26.53
C ARG A 121 16.62 0.10 25.79
N ARG A 122 16.08 1.08 26.51
CA ARG A 122 15.88 2.45 26.03
C ARG A 122 17.19 3.08 25.53
N ASP A 123 17.07 3.93 24.51
CA ASP A 123 18.17 4.71 23.92
C ASP A 123 19.29 3.83 23.33
N THR A 124 18.91 2.70 22.73
CA THR A 124 19.83 1.81 22.02
C THR A 124 19.61 1.87 20.52
N ASN A 125 20.52 1.28 19.75
CA ASN A 125 20.37 1.17 18.31
C ASN A 125 19.34 0.08 17.95
N LEU A 126 18.33 0.45 17.16
CA LEU A 126 17.24 -0.41 16.68
C LEU A 126 17.41 -0.89 15.23
N ASP A 127 18.58 -0.72 14.59
CA ASP A 127 18.86 -1.09 13.19
C ASP A 127 18.60 -2.58 12.86
N ARG A 128 18.50 -3.45 13.87
CA ARG A 128 18.21 -4.89 13.73
C ARG A 128 16.78 -5.28 14.11
N ASP A 129 16.00 -4.30 14.54
CA ASP A 129 14.61 -4.45 14.92
C ASP A 129 13.74 -3.76 13.86
N ASP A 130 12.52 -4.27 13.68
CA ASP A 130 11.47 -3.52 13.01
C ASP A 130 11.04 -2.38 13.92
N HIS A 131 11.16 -1.16 13.41
CA HIS A 131 10.94 0.05 14.18
C HIS A 131 10.30 1.16 13.32
N VAL A 132 9.66 2.09 14.00
CA VAL A 132 9.17 3.34 13.42
C VAL A 132 9.91 4.51 14.04
N ALA A 133 10.06 5.59 13.29
CA ALA A 133 10.69 6.82 13.75
C ALA A 133 9.83 8.04 13.41
N VAL A 134 9.77 8.99 14.33
CA VAL A 134 9.26 10.35 14.11
C VAL A 134 10.44 11.31 14.17
N GLU A 135 10.60 12.11 13.13
CA GLU A 135 11.58 13.19 13.09
C GLU A 135 10.86 14.54 13.08
N LEU A 136 11.17 15.39 14.06
CA LEU A 136 10.56 16.71 14.21
C LEU A 136 11.63 17.79 14.09
N ASP A 137 11.33 18.85 13.33
CA ASP A 137 12.02 20.13 13.34
C ASP A 137 11.09 21.17 13.99
N PRO A 138 11.07 21.29 15.33
CA PRO A 138 10.07 22.07 16.05
C PRO A 138 10.18 23.58 15.79
N TYR A 139 11.37 24.03 15.38
CA TYR A 139 11.66 25.43 15.10
C TYR A 139 11.56 25.78 13.62
N HIS A 140 11.30 24.77 12.77
CA HIS A 140 11.27 24.90 11.32
C HIS A 140 12.50 25.62 10.75
N ASN A 141 13.66 25.35 11.34
CA ASN A 141 14.92 26.01 10.98
C ASN A 141 15.83 25.14 10.11
N HIS A 142 15.41 23.89 9.85
CA HIS A 142 16.10 22.87 9.06
C HIS A 142 17.52 22.54 9.55
N ARG A 143 17.80 22.79 10.83
CA ARG A 143 19.12 22.58 11.45
C ARG A 143 19.09 21.66 12.65
N GLN A 144 17.96 21.61 13.35
CA GLN A 144 17.80 20.81 14.56
C GLN A 144 16.62 19.88 14.39
N ILE A 145 16.91 18.58 14.37
CA ILE A 145 15.90 17.53 14.26
C ILE A 145 15.98 16.70 15.54
N SER A 146 14.84 16.50 16.19
CA SER A 146 14.67 15.52 17.25
C SER A 146 14.08 14.26 16.65
N SER A 147 14.67 13.10 16.95
CA SER A 147 14.23 11.80 16.46
C SER A 147 13.74 10.95 17.62
N TYR A 148 12.58 10.33 17.44
CA TYR A 148 11.93 9.46 18.41
C TYR A 148 11.65 8.14 17.72
N THR A 149 12.31 7.08 18.18
CA THR A 149 12.24 5.75 17.55
C THR A 149 11.73 4.75 18.56
N VAL A 150 10.90 3.82 18.10
CA VAL A 150 10.37 2.73 18.92
C VAL A 150 10.26 1.46 18.09
N ASN A 151 10.61 0.32 18.68
CA ASN A 151 10.40 -0.99 18.07
C ASN A 151 8.99 -1.55 18.40
N ALA A 152 8.63 -2.70 17.84
CA ALA A 152 7.34 -3.35 18.10
C ALA A 152 7.09 -3.75 19.58
N ARG A 153 8.10 -3.64 20.47
CA ARG A 153 7.98 -3.90 21.91
C ARG A 153 7.84 -2.65 22.76
N GLY A 154 7.93 -1.46 22.17
CA GLY A 154 7.87 -0.20 22.94
C GLY A 154 9.20 0.20 23.59
N THR A 155 10.34 -0.27 23.06
CA THR A 155 11.69 0.07 23.56
C THR A 155 12.27 1.31 22.91
#